data_AF-A0A2E7SNM5-F1
#
_entry.id   AF-A0A2E7SNM5-F1
#
_cell.length_a   1.000
_cell.length_b   1.000
_cell.length_c   1.000
_cell.angle_alpha   90.00
_cell.angle_beta   90.00
_cell.angle_gamma   90.00
#
_symmetry.space_group_name_H-M   'P 1'
#
loop_
_entity.id
_entity.type
_entity.pdbx_description
1 polymer ?
#
loop_
_entity_poly.entity_id
_entity_poly.type
_entity_poly.pdbx_seq_one_letter_code
_entity_poly.pdbx_strand_id
1 'polypeptide(L)'
;RERLKEIYQSSITELGSALSEDLRDELNRLASPFSSDNSPSNDELRIAQAQLVGWLEGLIQGIQAAMFAQQFMNTQIGESQPGMLNPADSDMSDASKDRPGNYL
;
A
#
# COMPACT_ATOMS: atom_id res chain seq x y z
N ARG A 1 -34.33 15.64 0.35
CA ARG A 1 -33.34 15.52 1.45
C ARG A 1 -33.46 14.18 2.16
N GLU A 2 -34.65 13.75 2.58
CA GLU A 2 -34.91 12.40 3.13
C GLU A 2 -34.42 11.27 2.23
N ARG A 3 -34.82 11.28 0.96
CA ARG A 3 -34.36 10.27 -0.01
C ARG A 3 -32.84 10.21 -0.18
N LEU A 4 -32.14 11.35 -0.09
CA LEU A 4 -30.67 11.40 -0.14
C LEU A 4 -30.04 10.81 1.13
N LYS A 5 -30.64 11.08 2.29
CA LYS A 5 -30.26 10.49 3.57
C LYS A 5 -30.45 8.97 3.55
N GLU A 6 -31.56 8.48 3.03
CA GLU A 6 -31.84 7.04 2.87
C GLU A 6 -30.80 6.37 1.96
N ILE A 7 -30.53 6.97 0.79
CA ILE A 7 -29.50 6.47 -0.14
C ILE A 7 -28.15 6.42 0.56
N TYR A 8 -27.76 7.49 1.28
CA TYR A 8 -26.50 7.55 2.01
C TYR A 8 -26.39 6.44 3.07
N GLN A 9 -27.44 6.22 3.87
CA GLN A 9 -27.47 5.14 4.87
C GLN A 9 -27.41 3.74 4.23
N SER A 10 -28.12 3.54 3.12
CA SER A 10 -28.07 2.28 2.36
C SER A 10 -26.66 2.04 1.82
N SER A 11 -26.02 3.06 1.25
CA SER A 11 -24.65 2.97 0.75
C SER A 11 -23.64 2.63 1.84
N ILE A 12 -23.76 3.20 3.05
CA ILE A 12 -22.91 2.83 4.19
C ILE A 12 -23.10 1.36 4.58
N THR A 13 -24.36 0.90 4.61
CA THR A 13 -24.68 -0.48 4.97
C THR A 13 -24.12 -1.46 3.94
N GLU A 14 -24.28 -1.18 2.65
CA GLU A 14 -23.72 -1.98 1.56
C GLU A 14 -22.18 -1.98 1.57
N LEU A 15 -21.55 -0.82 1.70
CA LEU A 15 -20.08 -0.72 1.80
C LEU A 15 -19.56 -1.47 3.02
N GLY A 16 -20.21 -1.30 4.17
CA GLY A 16 -19.87 -1.99 5.41
C GLY A 16 -19.98 -3.51 5.33
N SER A 17 -20.80 -4.06 4.43
CA SER A 17 -20.93 -5.51 4.22
C SER A 17 -19.73 -6.15 3.52
N ALA A 18 -18.96 -5.36 2.76
CA ALA A 18 -17.77 -5.82 2.05
C ALA A 18 -16.47 -5.60 2.85
N LEU A 19 -16.57 -4.89 3.98
CA LEU A 19 -15.43 -4.52 4.82
C LEU A 19 -15.28 -5.48 6.00
N SER A 20 -14.06 -5.56 6.55
CA SER A 20 -13.82 -6.24 7.83
C SER A 20 -14.56 -5.52 8.96
N GLU A 21 -14.77 -6.22 10.09
CA GLU A 21 -15.52 -5.68 11.23
C GLU A 21 -14.90 -4.38 11.78
N ASP A 22 -13.58 -4.32 11.92
CA ASP A 22 -12.87 -3.10 12.35
C ASP A 22 -13.13 -1.92 11.41
N LEU A 23 -13.04 -2.14 10.08
CA LEU A 23 -13.26 -1.10 9.08
C LEU A 23 -14.73 -0.67 9.01
N ARG A 24 -15.66 -1.60 9.25
CA ARG A 24 -17.09 -1.31 9.33
C ARG A 24 -17.41 -0.42 10.53
N ASP A 25 -16.82 -0.71 11.68
CA ASP A 25 -17.01 0.09 12.88
C ASP A 25 -16.43 1.50 12.72
N GLU A 26 -15.28 1.61 12.05
CA GLU A 26 -14.68 2.91 11.72
C GLU A 26 -15.53 3.70 10.72
N LEU A 27 -16.07 3.05 9.68
CA LEU A 27 -17.02 3.65 8.75
C LEU A 27 -18.28 4.15 9.47
N ASN A 28 -18.82 3.37 10.39
CA ASN A 28 -19.99 3.77 11.20
C ASN A 28 -19.70 4.98 12.10
N ARG A 29 -18.50 5.07 12.69
CA ARG A 29 -18.08 6.25 13.46
C ARG A 29 -18.01 7.50 12.58
N LEU A 30 -17.45 7.38 11.37
CA LEU A 30 -17.38 8.47 10.40
C LEU A 30 -18.76 8.92 9.90
N ALA A 31 -19.73 7.99 9.82
CA ALA A 31 -21.10 8.24 9.42
C ALA A 31 -22.03 8.76 10.54
N SER A 32 -21.55 8.80 11.79
CA SER A 32 -22.30 9.28 12.96
C SER A 32 -22.48 10.82 13.14
N PRO A 33 -21.92 11.76 12.33
CA PRO A 33 -22.00 13.20 12.66
C PRO A 33 -23.38 13.83 12.42
N PHE A 34 -24.35 13.10 11.86
CA PHE A 34 -25.72 13.58 11.69
C PHE A 34 -26.53 13.45 13.00
N SER A 35 -26.25 14.33 13.96
CA SER A 35 -27.01 14.44 15.21
C SER A 35 -28.50 14.65 14.96
N SER A 36 -29.31 13.94 15.75
CA SER A 36 -30.75 13.67 15.59
C SER A 36 -31.72 14.84 15.75
N ASP A 37 -31.24 16.07 15.93
CA ASP A 37 -32.10 17.23 16.23
C ASP A 37 -32.60 17.95 14.97
N ASN A 38 -31.95 17.80 13.81
CA ASN A 38 -32.38 18.43 12.57
C ASN A 38 -32.13 17.56 11.32
N SER A 39 -33.01 17.67 10.33
CA SER A 39 -32.78 17.07 9.01
C SER A 39 -31.54 17.72 8.38
N PRO A 40 -30.49 16.94 8.04
CA PRO A 40 -29.30 17.50 7.43
C PRO A 40 -29.62 18.24 6.13
N SER A 41 -28.94 19.35 5.95
CA SER A 41 -28.96 20.17 4.74
C SER A 41 -28.35 19.43 3.55
N ASN A 42 -28.60 19.91 2.34
CA ASN A 42 -28.01 19.30 1.14
C ASN A 42 -26.48 19.39 1.15
N ASP A 43 -25.93 20.48 1.70
CA ASP A 43 -24.50 20.73 1.75
C ASP A 43 -23.81 19.78 2.74
N GLU A 44 -24.40 19.55 3.92
CA GLU A 44 -23.90 18.57 4.89
C GLU A 44 -23.88 17.15 4.31
N LEU A 45 -24.92 16.77 3.55
CA LEU A 45 -24.95 15.47 2.86
C LEU A 45 -23.85 15.34 1.80
N ARG A 46 -23.56 16.41 1.04
CA ARG A 46 -22.47 16.42 0.04
C ARG A 46 -21.11 16.32 0.71
N ILE A 47 -20.89 17.03 1.82
CA ILE A 47 -19.64 16.97 2.58
C ILE A 47 -19.42 15.55 3.14
N ALA A 48 -20.44 14.96 3.75
CA ALA A 48 -20.35 13.60 4.28
C ALA A 48 -20.11 12.55 3.17
N GLN A 49 -20.74 12.74 2.01
CA GLN A 49 -20.48 11.90 0.84
C GLN A 49 -19.03 12.03 0.36
N ALA A 50 -18.50 13.25 0.23
CA ALA A 50 -17.11 13.48 -0.17
C ALA A 50 -16.11 12.89 0.84
N GLN A 51 -16.40 12.98 2.14
CA GLN A 51 -15.59 12.37 3.19
C GLN A 51 -15.57 10.85 3.09
N LEU A 52 -16.72 10.22 2.81
CA LEU A 52 -16.81 8.78 2.62
C LEU A 52 -16.03 8.33 1.38
N VAL A 53 -16.14 9.06 0.27
CA VAL A 53 -15.37 8.77 -0.96
C VAL A 53 -13.87 8.90 -0.71
N GLY A 54 -13.42 9.98 -0.06
CA GLY A 54 -12.01 10.17 0.27
C GLY A 54 -11.45 9.10 1.22
N TRP A 55 -12.24 8.64 2.19
CA TRP A 55 -11.85 7.52 3.05
C TRP A 55 -11.73 6.21 2.27
N LEU A 56 -12.68 5.92 1.37
CA LEU A 56 -12.64 4.73 0.51
C LEU A 56 -11.42 4.75 -0.42
N GLU A 57 -11.13 5.90 -1.02
CA GLU A 57 -9.93 6.10 -1.85
C GLU A 57 -8.65 5.87 -1.05
N GLY A 58 -8.58 6.37 0.18
CA GLY A 58 -7.46 6.13 1.11
C GLY A 58 -7.30 4.64 1.45
N LEU A 59 -8.40 3.92 1.69
CA LEU A 59 -8.37 2.48 1.96
C LEU A 59 -7.85 1.69 0.75
N ILE A 60 -8.36 1.98 -0.45
CA ILE A 60 -7.93 1.32 -1.69
C ILE A 60 -6.45 1.60 -1.95
N GLN A 61 -6.01 2.85 -1.81
CA GLN A 61 -4.60 3.23 -1.96
C GLN A 61 -3.71 2.57 -0.90
N GLY A 62 -4.18 2.45 0.35
CA GLY A 62 -3.44 1.78 1.41
C GLY A 62 -3.20 0.29 1.11
N ILE A 63 -4.22 -0.40 0.60
CA ILE A 63 -4.11 -1.80 0.17
C ILE A 63 -3.12 -1.94 -1.00
N GLN A 64 -3.18 -1.06 -1.99
CA GLN A 64 -2.24 -1.06 -3.12
C GLN A 64 -0.81 -0.76 -2.65
N ALA A 65 -0.62 0.24 -1.79
CA ALA A 65 0.69 0.61 -1.24
C ALA A 65 1.31 -0.55 -0.45
N ALA A 66 0.51 -1.27 0.35
CA ALA A 66 0.97 -2.45 1.07
C ALA A 66 1.45 -3.56 0.11
N MET A 67 0.73 -3.80 -1.00
CA MET A 67 1.15 -4.76 -2.03
C MET A 67 2.43 -4.32 -2.74
N PHE A 68 2.56 -3.04 -3.12
CA PHE A 68 3.78 -2.51 -3.74
C PHE A 68 5.00 -2.60 -2.80
N ALA A 69 4.82 -2.32 -1.50
CA ALA A 69 5.87 -2.45 -0.52
C ALA A 69 6.41 -3.89 -0.43
N GLN A 70 5.52 -4.89 -0.48
CA GLN A 70 5.92 -6.31 -0.52
C GLN A 70 6.74 -6.65 -1.77
N GLN A 71 6.32 -6.17 -2.95
CA GLN A 71 7.04 -6.42 -4.19
C GLN A 71 8.45 -5.80 -4.17
N PHE A 72 8.56 -4.56 -3.67
CA PHE A 72 9.84 -3.87 -3.55
C PHE A 72 10.81 -4.58 -2.60
N MET A 73 10.31 -5.11 -1.47
CA MET A 73 11.11 -5.92 -0.54
C MET A 73 11.63 -7.20 -1.21
N ASN A 74 10.81 -7.86 -2.03
CA ASN A 74 11.23 -9.08 -2.75
C ASN A 74 12.32 -8.81 -3.80
N THR A 75 12.29 -7.67 -4.49
CA THR A 75 13.34 -7.28 -5.44
C THR A 75 14.68 -6.97 -4.76
N GLN A 76 14.68 -6.37 -3.56
CA GLN A 76 15.94 -6.11 -2.84
C GLN A 76 16.63 -7.37 -2.31
N ILE A 77 15.87 -8.43 -1.99
CA ILE A 77 16.43 -9.71 -1.56
C ILE A 77 17.14 -10.44 -2.72
N GLY A 78 16.73 -10.19 -3.97
CA GLY A 78 17.35 -10.77 -5.17
C GLY A 78 18.71 -10.16 -5.54
N GLU A 79 18.95 -8.89 -5.21
CA GLU A 79 20.22 -8.20 -5.50
C GLU A 79 21.28 -8.38 -4.40
N SER A 80 20.91 -8.98 -3.27
CA SER A 80 21.81 -9.31 -2.16
C SER A 80 22.33 -10.75 -2.24
N GLN A 81 22.52 -11.31 -3.44
CA GLN A 81 23.44 -12.44 -3.59
C GLN A 81 24.82 -11.86 -3.87
N PRO A 82 25.73 -11.81 -2.86
CA PRO A 82 27.11 -11.46 -3.11
C PRO A 82 27.64 -12.42 -4.18
N GLY A 83 28.26 -11.87 -5.22
CA GLY A 83 29.11 -12.63 -6.12
C GLY A 83 30.30 -13.20 -5.34
N MET A 84 30.06 -14.26 -4.56
CA MET A 84 31.07 -15.16 -4.04
C MET A 84 31.42 -16.11 -5.19
N LEU A 85 32.31 -15.65 -6.06
CA LEU A 85 33.13 -16.52 -6.90
C LEU A 85 34.45 -16.80 -6.15
N ASN A 86 34.43 -17.92 -5.42
CA ASN A 86 35.49 -18.90 -5.14
C ASN A 86 36.93 -18.44 -4.76
N PRO A 87 37.38 -18.67 -3.51
CA PRO A 87 38.79 -18.75 -3.14
C PRO A 87 39.21 -20.23 -3.03
N ALA A 88 39.45 -20.90 -4.15
CA ALA A 88 40.18 -22.15 -4.19
C ALA A 88 40.72 -22.38 -5.61
N ASP A 89 41.98 -22.78 -5.69
CA ASP A 89 42.74 -23.21 -6.87
C ASP A 89 43.55 -22.14 -7.62
N SER A 90 44.62 -21.68 -6.97
CA SER A 90 45.90 -21.50 -7.66
C SER A 90 47.07 -21.70 -6.68
N ASP A 91 47.11 -22.87 -6.04
CA ASP A 91 48.37 -23.44 -5.61
C ASP A 91 48.97 -24.22 -6.79
N MET A 92 50.26 -23.96 -7.05
CA MET A 92 51.17 -24.67 -7.97
C MET A 92 51.04 -24.48 -9.49
N SER A 93 51.77 -23.48 -9.99
CA SER A 93 52.69 -23.66 -11.13
C SER A 93 53.89 -22.74 -10.86
N ASP A 94 54.87 -23.24 -10.13
CA ASP A 94 56.15 -23.73 -10.66
C ASP A 94 56.86 -22.77 -11.63
N ALA A 95 58.14 -22.63 -11.33
CA ALA A 95 59.17 -21.82 -11.93
C ALA A 95 59.15 -21.76 -13.46
N SER A 96 59.17 -20.54 -13.99
CA SER A 96 59.89 -20.10 -15.20
C SER A 96 59.72 -18.57 -15.27
N LYS A 97 60.69 -17.74 -14.86
CA LYS A 97 61.90 -17.33 -15.60
C LYS A 97 61.56 -16.66 -16.95
N ASP A 98 62.14 -15.48 -17.16
CA ASP A 98 62.05 -14.58 -18.34
C ASP A 98 60.72 -13.80 -18.46
N ARG A 99 60.62 -12.49 -18.71
CA ARG A 99 61.56 -11.44 -19.14
C ARG A 99 60.87 -10.05 -19.08
N PRO A 100 61.63 -8.94 -19.15
CA PRO A 100 61.16 -7.56 -18.99
C PRO A 100 60.76 -6.88 -20.32
N GLY A 101 60.03 -5.75 -20.22
CA GLY A 101 59.78 -4.80 -21.31
C GLY A 101 58.29 -4.46 -21.42
N ASN A 102 57.81 -3.28 -21.02
CA ASN A 102 57.96 -1.99 -21.70
C ASN A 102 57.52 -2.03 -23.18
N TYR A 103 56.25 -1.71 -23.44
CA TYR A 103 55.85 -0.98 -24.64
C TYR A 103 54.75 0.02 -24.29
N LEU A 104 55.17 1.29 -24.32
CA LEU A 104 54.49 2.53 -24.73
C LEU A 104 52.95 2.58 -24.65
#